data_AF-A0A556UBC4-F1
#
_entry.id   AF-A0A556UBC4-F1
#
_cell.length_a   1.000
_cell.length_b   1.000
_cell.length_c   1.000
_cell.angle_alpha   90.00
_cell.angle_beta   90.00
_cell.angle_gamma   90.00
#
_symmetry.space_group_name_H-M   'P 1'
#
loop_
_entity.id
_entity.type
_entity.pdbx_description
1 polymer ?
#
loop_
_entity_poly.entity_id
_entity_poly.type
_entity_poly.pdbx_seq_one_letter_code
_entity_poly.pdbx_strand_id
1 'polypeptide(L)'
;MAIITKISAQKRPGRYNIFLDNQYAFSLSEKTVANFVLLKGKELSNGEIEKIKKFDTDAKASELAAKFLSYEPRTVYEVLQYLKKYEVSDDSALLAVQELSKLGYLDDQEYAKLFIRNDLQVGVDGPNNLNRKLTQKGLDPELIQNALEETNEEEFIEVGNRLVKSLIKKAGKLSEREIKNKMKIKLINHGFSSGLANEVVASFDLSLSEDEQIEALKKQGIKAYKKFRNFDEREKYFKIKKYLFTHGFSSEEIEAFLNGEITDLDELSEY
;
A
#
# COMPACT_ATOMS: atom_id res chain seq x y z
N MET A 1 51.79 -9.80 -19.71
CA MET A 1 51.46 -8.90 -18.58
C MET A 1 51.52 -7.48 -19.11
N ALA A 2 50.64 -6.60 -18.62
CA ALA A 2 50.56 -5.21 -19.05
C ALA A 2 50.96 -4.29 -17.88
N ILE A 3 51.63 -3.16 -18.15
CA ILE A 3 52.14 -2.26 -17.10
C ILE A 3 51.26 -1.01 -17.01
N ILE A 4 50.86 -0.62 -15.80
CA ILE A 4 50.21 0.67 -15.57
C ILE A 4 51.20 1.80 -15.84
N THR A 5 50.97 2.55 -16.92
CA THR A 5 51.85 3.65 -17.36
C THR A 5 51.36 5.00 -16.87
N LYS A 6 50.05 5.16 -16.67
CA LYS A 6 49.44 6.40 -16.18
C LYS A 6 48.10 6.12 -15.49
N ILE A 7 47.84 6.87 -14.42
CA ILE A 7 46.54 6.98 -13.76
C ILE A 7 46.18 8.45 -13.75
N SER A 8 44.99 8.82 -14.23
CA SER A 8 44.55 10.23 -14.24
C SER A 8 43.10 10.36 -13.81
N ALA A 9 42.81 11.33 -12.94
CA ALA A 9 41.44 11.64 -12.53
C ALA A 9 40.56 12.07 -13.71
N GLN A 10 39.28 11.70 -13.68
CA GLN A 10 38.28 12.19 -14.63
C GLN A 10 37.76 13.58 -14.25
N LYS A 11 36.99 14.22 -15.14
CA LYS A 11 36.37 15.54 -14.88
C LYS A 11 35.42 15.52 -13.68
N ARG A 12 34.69 14.43 -13.47
CA ARG A 12 33.87 14.22 -12.27
C ARG A 12 34.69 13.47 -11.23
N PRO A 13 34.66 13.90 -9.96
CA PRO A 13 35.40 13.23 -8.89
C PRO A 13 34.92 11.79 -8.70
N GLY A 14 35.80 10.94 -8.16
CA GLY A 14 35.50 9.54 -7.81
C GLY A 14 35.84 8.51 -8.90
N ARG A 15 36.33 8.91 -10.07
CA ARG A 15 36.80 7.97 -11.12
C ARG A 15 38.16 8.33 -11.71
N TYR A 16 38.89 7.30 -12.10
CA TYR A 16 40.24 7.39 -12.67
C TYR A 16 40.33 6.60 -13.98
N ASN A 17 41.01 7.17 -14.96
CA ASN A 17 41.39 6.48 -16.20
C ASN A 17 42.70 5.73 -15.98
N ILE A 18 42.74 4.45 -16.33
CA ILE A 18 43.91 3.58 -16.26
C ILE A 18 44.49 3.41 -17.67
N PHE A 19 45.78 3.67 -17.81
CA PHE A 19 46.53 3.46 -19.05
C PHE A 19 47.49 2.29 -18.87
N LEU A 20 47.36 1.29 -19.74
CA LEU A 20 48.26 0.15 -19.82
C LEU A 20 49.14 0.31 -21.06
N ASP A 21 50.46 0.18 -20.90
CA ASP A 21 51.42 0.25 -22.01
C ASP A 21 51.24 1.50 -22.90
N ASN A 22 51.03 2.66 -22.25
CA ASN A 22 50.76 3.99 -22.84
C ASN A 22 49.43 4.13 -23.61
N GLN A 23 48.55 3.13 -23.56
CA GLN A 23 47.23 3.17 -24.18
C GLN A 23 46.13 3.21 -23.12
N TYR A 24 45.05 3.92 -23.42
CA TYR A 24 43.87 3.89 -22.55
C TYR A 24 43.30 2.47 -22.52
N ALA A 25 43.11 1.92 -21.32
CA ALA A 25 42.59 0.57 -21.15
C ALA A 25 41.15 0.56 -20.63
N PHE A 26 40.90 1.19 -19.47
CA PHE A 26 39.59 1.23 -18.81
C PHE A 26 39.58 2.31 -17.73
N SER A 27 38.39 2.56 -17.17
CA SER A 27 38.20 3.49 -16.05
C SER A 27 37.68 2.78 -14.82
N LEU A 28 38.18 3.15 -13.64
CA LEU A 28 37.80 2.55 -12.35
C LEU A 28 37.32 3.61 -11.36
N SER A 29 36.49 3.21 -10.41
CA SER A 29 36.15 4.01 -9.24
C SER A 29 37.35 4.18 -8.31
N GLU A 30 37.32 5.23 -7.50
CA GLU A 30 38.31 5.48 -6.44
C GLU A 30 38.42 4.30 -5.47
N LYS A 31 37.28 3.71 -5.07
CA LYS A 31 37.23 2.51 -4.22
C LYS A 31 38.01 1.36 -4.85
N THR A 32 37.83 1.09 -6.14
CA THR A 32 38.55 0.01 -6.85
C THR A 32 40.05 0.28 -6.93
N VAL A 33 40.45 1.51 -7.28
CA VAL A 33 41.87 1.89 -7.36
C VAL A 33 42.58 1.69 -6.03
N ALA A 34 41.94 2.11 -4.93
CA ALA A 34 42.44 1.92 -3.58
C ALA A 34 42.50 0.44 -3.18
N ASN A 35 41.42 -0.33 -3.40
CA ASN A 35 41.31 -1.73 -2.99
C ASN A 35 42.38 -2.62 -3.63
N PHE A 36 42.70 -2.40 -4.91
CA PHE A 36 43.74 -3.16 -5.61
C PHE A 36 45.11 -2.50 -5.55
N VAL A 37 45.29 -1.39 -4.83
CA VAL A 37 46.54 -0.65 -4.71
C VAL A 37 47.17 -0.42 -6.10
N LEU A 38 46.40 0.19 -7.00
CA LEU A 38 46.85 0.43 -8.37
C LEU A 38 47.75 1.66 -8.41
N LEU A 39 49.02 1.45 -8.75
CA LEU A 39 50.04 2.49 -8.85
C LEU A 39 50.74 2.40 -10.20
N LYS A 40 51.31 3.51 -10.66
CA LYS A 40 52.15 3.52 -11.86
C LYS A 40 53.32 2.54 -11.68
N GLY A 41 53.58 1.74 -12.71
CA GLY A 41 54.62 0.70 -12.69
C GLY A 41 54.11 -0.68 -12.23
N LYS A 42 52.87 -0.79 -11.74
CA LYS A 42 52.30 -2.10 -11.39
C LYS A 42 52.04 -2.92 -12.66
N GLU A 43 52.52 -4.15 -12.65
CA GLU A 43 52.21 -5.17 -13.67
C GLU A 43 50.88 -5.84 -13.35
N LEU A 44 50.09 -6.10 -14.39
CA LEU A 44 48.83 -6.81 -14.30
C LEU A 44 48.78 -7.94 -15.34
N SER A 45 48.42 -9.12 -14.87
CA SER A 45 48.00 -10.24 -15.71
C SER A 45 46.57 -10.04 -16.24
N ASN A 46 46.19 -10.74 -17.31
CA ASN A 46 44.83 -10.68 -17.83
C ASN A 46 43.78 -11.10 -16.76
N GLY A 47 44.09 -12.12 -15.96
CA GLY A 47 43.21 -12.56 -14.87
C GLY A 47 43.06 -11.51 -13.76
N GLU A 48 44.10 -10.73 -13.45
CA GLU A 48 43.98 -9.61 -12.51
C GLU A 48 43.14 -8.47 -13.09
N ILE A 49 43.32 -8.15 -14.38
CA ILE A 49 42.52 -7.12 -15.06
C ILE A 49 41.03 -7.49 -15.01
N GLU A 50 40.68 -8.75 -15.26
CA GLU A 50 39.30 -9.24 -15.16
C GLU A 50 38.76 -9.13 -13.74
N LYS A 51 39.53 -9.53 -12.72
CA LYS A 51 39.15 -9.38 -11.31
C LYS A 51 38.90 -7.92 -10.92
N ILE A 52 39.78 -7.00 -11.36
CA ILE A 52 39.66 -5.56 -11.10
C ILE A 52 38.40 -5.01 -11.76
N LYS A 53 38.15 -5.35 -13.03
CA LYS A 53 36.95 -4.93 -13.76
C LYS A 53 35.68 -5.44 -13.08
N LYS A 54 35.67 -6.71 -12.66
CA LYS A 54 34.54 -7.31 -11.96
C LYS A 54 34.25 -6.61 -10.63
N PHE A 55 35.28 -6.34 -9.84
CA PHE A 55 35.12 -5.58 -8.61
C PHE A 55 34.58 -4.17 -8.87
N ASP A 56 35.02 -3.48 -9.94
CA ASP A 56 34.50 -2.15 -10.27
C ASP A 56 33.02 -2.17 -10.63
N THR A 57 32.58 -3.20 -11.38
CA THR A 57 31.16 -3.37 -11.71
C THR A 57 30.32 -3.65 -10.48
N ASP A 58 30.82 -4.48 -9.56
CA ASP A 58 30.13 -4.81 -8.32
C ASP A 58 30.05 -3.58 -7.39
N ALA A 59 31.15 -2.84 -7.24
CA ALA A 59 31.20 -1.61 -6.46
C ALA A 59 30.22 -0.55 -6.99
N LYS A 60 30.13 -0.40 -8.32
CA LYS A 60 29.16 0.51 -8.96
C LYS A 60 27.72 0.10 -8.68
N ALA A 61 27.41 -1.19 -8.65
CA ALA A 61 26.09 -1.69 -8.30
C ALA A 61 25.72 -1.31 -6.86
N SER A 62 26.63 -1.53 -5.90
CA SER A 62 26.44 -1.16 -4.50
C SER A 62 26.25 0.35 -4.31
N GLU A 63 27.02 1.19 -5.00
CA GLU A 63 26.86 2.65 -4.95
C GLU A 63 25.51 3.11 -5.50
N LEU A 64 25.06 2.52 -6.62
CA LEU A 64 23.75 2.82 -7.21
C LEU A 64 22.61 2.44 -6.28
N ALA A 65 22.68 1.24 -5.67
CA ALA A 65 21.67 0.77 -4.72
C ALA A 65 21.68 1.61 -3.43
N ALA A 66 22.85 1.91 -2.86
CA ALA A 66 22.97 2.77 -1.68
C ALA A 66 22.37 4.16 -1.91
N LYS A 67 22.63 4.75 -3.09
CA LYS A 67 22.01 6.01 -3.48
C LYS A 67 20.49 5.89 -3.57
N PHE A 68 19.96 4.79 -4.10
CA PHE A 68 18.51 4.58 -4.18
C PHE A 68 17.85 4.44 -2.81
N LEU A 69 18.53 3.76 -1.87
CA LEU A 69 18.09 3.60 -0.47
C LEU A 69 18.15 4.90 0.34
N SER A 70 19.01 5.86 -0.06
CA SER A 70 19.14 7.14 0.66
C SER A 70 17.90 8.04 0.62
N TYR A 71 16.96 7.79 -0.30
CA TYR A 71 15.74 8.59 -0.43
C TYR A 71 14.60 8.08 0.45
N GLU A 72 14.39 6.77 0.48
CA GLU A 72 13.37 6.10 1.29
C GLU A 72 13.70 4.60 1.42
N PRO A 73 13.16 3.91 2.44
CA PRO A 73 13.29 2.46 2.58
C PRO A 73 12.80 1.73 1.32
N ARG A 74 13.50 0.66 0.94
CA ARG A 74 13.16 -0.20 -0.21
C ARG A 74 13.23 -1.66 0.17
N THR A 75 12.52 -2.47 -0.59
CA THR A 75 12.64 -3.92 -0.52
C THR A 75 13.78 -4.43 -1.39
N VAL A 76 14.24 -5.65 -1.15
CA VAL A 76 15.21 -6.33 -2.00
C VAL A 76 14.72 -6.38 -3.45
N TYR A 77 13.45 -6.74 -3.65
CA TYR A 77 12.84 -6.78 -4.98
C TYR A 77 12.93 -5.43 -5.69
N GLU A 78 12.57 -4.33 -5.01
CA GLU A 78 12.64 -2.98 -5.59
C GLU A 78 14.07 -2.59 -5.97
N VAL A 79 15.06 -2.93 -5.14
CA VAL A 79 16.48 -2.68 -5.44
C VAL A 79 16.94 -3.47 -6.67
N LEU A 80 16.57 -4.75 -6.78
CA LEU A 80 16.91 -5.56 -7.95
C LEU A 80 16.28 -4.99 -9.23
N GLN A 81 14.99 -4.60 -9.18
CA GLN A 81 14.33 -3.95 -10.32
C GLN A 81 14.96 -2.61 -10.68
N TYR A 82 15.41 -1.84 -9.68
CA TYR A 82 16.11 -0.59 -9.90
C TYR A 82 17.45 -0.84 -10.61
N LEU A 83 18.29 -1.73 -10.10
CA LEU A 83 19.60 -2.04 -10.69
C LEU A 83 19.47 -2.60 -12.11
N LYS A 84 18.45 -3.42 -12.39
CA LYS A 84 18.15 -3.93 -13.73
C LYS A 84 17.89 -2.81 -14.75
N LYS A 85 17.23 -1.72 -14.34
CA LYS A 85 17.01 -0.54 -15.21
C LYS A 85 18.30 0.20 -15.58
N TYR A 86 19.37 0.00 -14.80
CA TYR A 86 20.71 0.54 -15.06
C TYR A 86 21.64 -0.47 -15.73
N GLU A 87 21.09 -1.56 -16.30
CA GLU A 87 21.83 -2.60 -17.02
C GLU A 87 22.92 -3.27 -16.16
N VAL A 88 22.71 -3.30 -14.84
CA VAL A 88 23.55 -4.05 -13.90
C VAL A 88 23.23 -5.53 -14.05
N SER A 89 24.25 -6.39 -14.13
CA SER A 89 24.04 -7.84 -14.22
C SER A 89 23.46 -8.41 -12.93
N ASP A 90 22.70 -9.49 -13.05
CA ASP A 90 22.03 -10.15 -11.90
C ASP A 90 23.04 -10.53 -10.81
N ASP A 91 24.20 -11.08 -11.17
CA ASP A 91 25.26 -11.41 -10.20
C ASP A 91 25.74 -10.19 -9.40
N SER A 92 25.96 -9.06 -10.08
CA SER A 92 26.44 -7.83 -9.43
C SER A 92 25.34 -7.21 -8.57
N ALA A 93 24.08 -7.32 -8.99
CA ALA A 93 22.93 -6.86 -8.24
C ALA A 93 22.72 -7.69 -6.97
N LEU A 94 22.86 -9.01 -7.04
CA LEU A 94 22.78 -9.90 -5.88
C LEU A 94 23.91 -9.62 -4.89
N LEU A 95 25.14 -9.39 -5.36
CA LEU A 95 26.26 -9.00 -4.50
C LEU A 95 26.00 -7.67 -3.79
N ALA A 96 25.48 -6.67 -4.51
CA ALA A 96 25.12 -5.38 -3.94
C ALA A 96 24.04 -5.51 -2.85
N VAL A 97 22.98 -6.30 -3.11
CA VAL A 97 21.95 -6.61 -2.12
C VAL A 97 22.56 -7.28 -0.89
N GLN A 98 23.39 -8.32 -1.08
CA GLN A 98 24.04 -9.02 0.03
C GLN A 98 24.94 -8.10 0.86
N GLU A 99 25.72 -7.22 0.23
CA GLU A 99 26.56 -6.23 0.93
C GLU A 99 25.68 -5.27 1.75
N LEU A 100 24.64 -4.72 1.14
CA LEU A 100 23.76 -3.75 1.79
C LEU A 100 22.90 -4.36 2.89
N SER A 101 22.46 -5.61 2.74
CA SER A 101 21.77 -6.36 3.80
C SER A 101 22.70 -6.66 4.98
N LYS A 102 23.96 -7.06 4.73
CA LYS A 102 24.95 -7.26 5.81
C LYS A 102 25.25 -5.97 6.58
N LEU A 103 25.19 -4.84 5.91
CA LEU A 103 25.36 -3.52 6.52
C LEU A 103 24.08 -2.99 7.20
N GLY A 104 22.96 -3.70 7.11
CA GLY A 104 21.67 -3.30 7.70
C GLY A 104 20.91 -2.24 6.92
N TYR A 105 21.30 -1.93 5.68
CA TYR A 105 20.57 -0.98 4.82
C TYR A 105 19.38 -1.62 4.09
N LEU A 106 19.34 -2.95 4.00
CA LEU A 106 18.28 -3.73 3.37
C LEU A 106 17.83 -4.87 4.25
N ASP A 107 16.58 -4.81 4.68
CA ASP A 107 15.94 -5.83 5.51
C ASP A 107 14.44 -5.87 5.19
N ASP A 108 14.01 -6.91 4.48
CA ASP A 108 12.61 -7.06 4.07
C ASP A 108 11.69 -7.39 5.27
N GLN A 109 12.23 -8.04 6.32
CA GLN A 109 11.46 -8.33 7.53
C GLN A 109 11.17 -7.04 8.30
N GLU A 110 12.18 -6.20 8.52
CA GLU A 110 12.00 -4.90 9.14
C GLU A 110 11.16 -3.95 8.27
N TYR A 111 11.32 -4.01 6.94
CA TYR A 111 10.46 -3.27 6.02
C TYR A 111 8.98 -3.64 6.21
N ALA A 112 8.64 -4.94 6.29
CA ALA A 112 7.27 -5.40 6.51
C ALA A 112 6.68 -4.83 7.81
N LYS A 113 7.44 -4.93 8.92
CA LYS A 113 7.04 -4.42 10.24
C LYS A 113 6.79 -2.92 10.23
N LEU A 114 7.73 -2.15 9.65
CA LEU A 114 7.59 -0.69 9.54
C LEU A 114 6.40 -0.30 8.67
N PHE A 115 6.18 -1.01 7.57
CA PHE A 115 5.06 -0.75 6.66
C PHE A 115 3.71 -0.96 7.35
N ILE A 116 3.54 -2.09 8.06
CA ILE A 116 2.33 -2.39 8.83
C ILE A 116 2.15 -1.35 9.95
N ARG A 117 3.18 -1.11 10.76
CA ARG A 117 3.14 -0.15 11.87
C ARG A 117 2.75 1.25 11.43
N ASN A 118 3.25 1.71 10.28
CA ASN A 118 2.86 2.99 9.71
C ASN A 118 1.37 3.02 9.33
N ASP A 119 0.83 1.94 8.76
CA ASP A 119 -0.61 1.86 8.44
C ASP A 119 -1.48 1.84 9.72
N LEU A 120 -1.06 1.13 10.76
CA LEU A 120 -1.75 1.14 12.05
C LEU A 120 -1.85 2.57 12.61
N GLN A 121 -0.77 3.36 12.51
CA GLN A 121 -0.74 4.72 13.04
C GLN A 121 -1.57 5.72 12.22
N VAL A 122 -1.45 5.71 10.89
CA VAL A 122 -2.02 6.78 10.04
C VAL A 122 -2.83 6.28 8.84
N GLY A 123 -2.75 4.99 8.55
CA GLY A 123 -3.41 4.34 7.43
C GLY A 123 -4.87 3.96 7.68
N VAL A 124 -5.37 3.14 6.76
CA VAL A 124 -6.78 2.74 6.66
C VAL A 124 -6.94 1.30 6.17
N ASP A 125 -5.85 0.57 5.95
CA ASP A 125 -5.90 -0.75 5.35
C ASP A 125 -5.97 -1.84 6.42
N GLY A 126 -6.78 -2.86 6.12
CA GLY A 126 -6.82 -4.08 6.88
C GLY A 126 -5.76 -5.08 6.42
N PRO A 127 -5.61 -6.21 7.14
CA PRO A 127 -4.55 -7.19 6.91
C PRO A 127 -4.44 -7.67 5.46
N ASN A 128 -5.55 -7.90 4.76
CA ASN A 128 -5.51 -8.41 3.38
C ASN A 128 -4.97 -7.38 2.38
N ASN A 129 -5.29 -6.10 2.59
CA ASN A 129 -4.77 -5.04 1.73
C ASN A 129 -3.28 -4.82 1.98
N LEU A 130 -2.85 -4.85 3.25
CA LEU A 130 -1.43 -4.79 3.61
C LEU A 130 -0.66 -5.96 3.00
N ASN A 131 -1.18 -7.18 3.13
CA ASN A 131 -0.62 -8.36 2.48
C ASN A 131 -0.43 -8.12 0.97
N ARG A 132 -1.51 -7.74 0.26
CA ARG A 132 -1.44 -7.47 -1.18
C ARG A 132 -0.41 -6.39 -1.53
N LYS A 133 -0.33 -5.30 -0.77
CA LYS A 133 0.61 -4.21 -1.00
C LYS A 133 2.06 -4.67 -0.81
N LEU A 134 2.33 -5.45 0.24
CA LEU A 134 3.66 -6.01 0.51
C LEU A 134 4.04 -7.06 -0.54
N THR A 135 3.10 -7.90 -1.01
CA THR A 135 3.34 -8.81 -2.13
C THR A 135 3.68 -8.05 -3.42
N GLN A 136 2.98 -6.94 -3.71
CA GLN A 136 3.31 -6.09 -4.87
C GLN A 136 4.68 -5.42 -4.75
N LYS A 137 5.15 -5.22 -3.52
CA LYS A 137 6.50 -4.77 -3.19
C LYS A 137 7.55 -5.90 -3.25
N GLY A 138 7.12 -7.13 -3.56
CA GLY A 138 7.98 -8.28 -3.79
C GLY A 138 8.51 -8.96 -2.53
N LEU A 139 7.87 -8.74 -1.38
CA LEU A 139 8.22 -9.45 -0.16
C LEU A 139 7.80 -10.91 -0.21
N ASP A 140 8.56 -11.75 0.48
CA ASP A 140 8.24 -13.15 0.68
C ASP A 140 6.92 -13.29 1.47
N PRO A 141 5.96 -14.15 1.04
CA PRO A 141 4.71 -14.36 1.74
C PRO A 141 4.84 -14.77 3.21
N GLU A 142 5.88 -15.53 3.57
CA GLU A 142 6.14 -15.96 4.95
C GLU A 142 6.55 -14.77 5.83
N LEU A 143 7.38 -13.86 5.33
CA LEU A 143 7.74 -12.63 6.04
C LEU A 143 6.53 -11.74 6.29
N ILE A 144 5.66 -11.62 5.28
CA ILE A 144 4.43 -10.84 5.40
C ILE A 144 3.51 -11.46 6.45
N GLN A 145 3.31 -12.78 6.40
CA GLN A 145 2.45 -13.49 7.32
C GLN A 145 2.95 -13.37 8.76
N ASN A 146 4.25 -13.59 8.99
CA ASN A 146 4.86 -13.43 10.31
C ASN A 146 4.67 -12.01 10.86
N ALA A 147 4.88 -10.98 10.04
CA ALA A 147 4.70 -9.60 10.48
C ALA A 147 3.22 -9.25 10.79
N LEU A 148 2.28 -9.84 10.07
CA LEU A 148 0.84 -9.70 10.35
C LEU A 148 0.42 -10.45 11.63
N GLU A 149 0.96 -11.65 11.86
CA GLU A 149 0.70 -12.46 13.07
C GLU A 149 1.31 -11.85 14.33
N GLU A 150 2.45 -11.16 14.21
CA GLU A 150 3.05 -10.39 15.31
C GLU A 150 2.23 -9.14 15.69
N THR A 151 1.29 -8.72 14.84
CA THR A 151 0.46 -7.53 15.07
C THR A 151 -0.83 -7.91 15.83
N ASN A 152 -1.16 -7.17 16.89
CA ASN A 152 -2.38 -7.43 17.65
C ASN A 152 -3.63 -7.07 16.82
N GLU A 153 -4.63 -7.96 16.79
CA GLU A 153 -5.91 -7.72 16.11
C GLU A 153 -6.61 -6.44 16.61
N GLU A 154 -6.45 -6.10 17.89
CA GLU A 154 -7.00 -4.87 18.48
C GLU A 154 -6.49 -3.60 17.77
N GLU A 155 -5.23 -3.57 17.31
CA GLU A 155 -4.67 -2.44 16.57
C GLU A 155 -5.38 -2.25 15.22
N PHE A 156 -5.74 -3.36 14.55
CA PHE A 156 -6.54 -3.27 13.34
C PHE A 156 -7.97 -2.83 13.62
N ILE A 157 -8.56 -3.20 14.77
CA ILE A 157 -9.87 -2.67 15.18
C ILE A 157 -9.83 -1.15 15.26
N GLU A 158 -8.77 -0.55 15.81
CA GLU A 158 -8.61 0.90 15.86
C GLU A 158 -8.53 1.56 14.48
N VAL A 159 -7.81 0.94 13.53
CA VAL A 159 -7.77 1.40 12.12
C VAL A 159 -9.17 1.34 11.51
N GLY A 160 -9.89 0.24 11.72
CA GLY A 160 -11.26 0.07 11.28
C GLY A 160 -12.19 1.14 11.86
N ASN A 161 -12.05 1.43 13.15
CA ASN A 161 -12.81 2.47 13.84
C ASN A 161 -12.56 3.84 13.24
N ARG A 162 -11.29 4.20 12.98
CA ARG A 162 -10.92 5.44 12.29
C ARG A 162 -11.56 5.54 10.91
N LEU A 163 -11.53 4.45 10.14
CA LEU A 163 -12.05 4.38 8.78
C LEU A 163 -13.56 4.62 8.72
N VAL A 164 -14.33 4.05 9.64
CA VAL A 164 -15.80 4.12 9.62
C VAL A 164 -16.38 5.24 10.48
N LYS A 165 -15.57 5.95 11.28
CA LYS A 165 -16.02 7.03 12.17
C LYS A 165 -16.92 8.08 11.51
N SER A 166 -16.68 8.40 10.24
CA SER A 166 -17.50 9.35 9.47
C SER A 166 -18.90 8.83 9.14
N LEU A 167 -19.13 7.52 9.11
CA LEU A 167 -20.43 6.90 8.87
C LEU A 167 -21.35 6.99 10.09
N ILE A 168 -20.79 7.05 11.30
CA ILE A 168 -21.54 7.25 12.55
C ILE A 168 -22.31 8.58 12.49
N LYS A 169 -21.69 9.63 11.95
CA LYS A 169 -22.33 10.95 11.74
C LYS A 169 -23.52 10.92 10.78
N LYS A 170 -23.85 9.77 10.17
CA LYS A 170 -25.03 9.58 9.33
C LYS A 170 -26.19 8.89 10.06
N ALA A 171 -26.08 8.66 11.36
CA ALA A 171 -27.22 8.34 12.23
C ALA A 171 -28.37 9.36 12.00
N GLY A 172 -29.62 8.89 12.01
CA GLY A 172 -30.81 9.70 11.69
C GLY A 172 -30.97 10.09 10.20
N LYS A 173 -30.07 9.67 9.31
CA LYS A 173 -30.24 9.80 7.83
C LYS A 173 -30.42 8.47 7.12
N LEU A 174 -29.99 7.39 7.77
CA LEU A 174 -29.99 6.02 7.29
C LEU A 174 -30.44 5.14 8.46
N SER A 175 -31.04 3.98 8.17
CA SER A 175 -31.36 3.01 9.23
C SER A 175 -30.08 2.44 9.86
N GLU A 176 -30.19 1.94 11.09
CA GLU A 176 -29.10 1.23 11.77
C GLU A 176 -28.53 0.12 10.89
N ARG A 177 -29.40 -0.72 10.32
CA ARG A 177 -29.01 -1.85 9.46
C ARG A 177 -28.26 -1.38 8.22
N GLU A 178 -28.68 -0.27 7.61
CA GLU A 178 -27.98 0.31 6.47
C GLU A 178 -26.61 0.87 6.85
N ILE A 179 -26.48 1.53 7.99
CA ILE A 179 -25.19 2.02 8.50
C ILE A 179 -24.24 0.85 8.73
N LYS A 180 -24.68 -0.19 9.44
CA LYS A 180 -23.91 -1.42 9.69
C LYS A 180 -23.44 -2.06 8.38
N ASN A 181 -24.33 -2.21 7.41
CA ASN A 181 -23.98 -2.76 6.09
C ASN A 181 -22.93 -1.91 5.36
N LYS A 182 -23.09 -0.58 5.36
CA LYS A 182 -22.11 0.33 4.73
C LYS A 182 -20.76 0.30 5.42
N MET A 183 -20.72 0.18 6.75
CA MET A 183 -19.48 0.01 7.50
C MET A 183 -18.77 -1.29 7.09
N LYS A 184 -19.48 -2.43 7.10
CA LYS A 184 -18.93 -3.73 6.69
C LYS A 184 -18.36 -3.70 5.26
N ILE A 185 -19.14 -3.19 4.30
CA ILE A 185 -18.68 -3.07 2.90
C ILE A 185 -17.43 -2.19 2.82
N LYS A 186 -17.41 -1.05 3.52
CA LYS A 186 -16.26 -0.16 3.53
C LYS A 186 -15.02 -0.84 4.09
N LEU A 187 -15.14 -1.56 5.21
CA LEU A 187 -14.05 -2.31 5.84
C LEU A 187 -13.53 -3.42 4.92
N ILE A 188 -14.41 -4.24 4.35
CA ILE A 188 -14.02 -5.33 3.43
C ILE A 188 -13.27 -4.78 2.21
N ASN A 189 -13.74 -3.67 1.63
CA ASN A 189 -13.05 -3.02 0.50
C ASN A 189 -11.67 -2.47 0.88
N HIS A 190 -11.44 -2.20 2.17
CA HIS A 190 -10.13 -1.81 2.69
C HIS A 190 -9.33 -3.02 3.21
N GLY A 191 -9.75 -4.26 2.94
CA GLY A 191 -8.96 -5.46 3.22
C GLY A 191 -9.16 -6.06 4.61
N PHE A 192 -10.18 -5.62 5.35
CA PHE A 192 -10.57 -6.25 6.61
C PHE A 192 -11.26 -7.60 6.32
N SER A 193 -10.99 -8.61 7.14
CA SER A 193 -11.74 -9.88 7.09
C SER A 193 -13.18 -9.65 7.55
N SER A 194 -14.09 -10.55 7.19
CA SER A 194 -15.48 -10.48 7.65
C SER A 194 -15.60 -10.53 9.18
N GLY A 195 -14.74 -11.30 9.85
CA GLY A 195 -14.70 -11.40 11.32
C GLY A 195 -14.34 -10.06 11.94
N LEU A 196 -13.18 -9.52 11.57
CA LEU A 196 -12.69 -8.24 12.07
C LEU A 196 -13.65 -7.07 11.73
N ALA A 197 -14.26 -7.09 10.54
CA ALA A 197 -15.26 -6.11 10.18
C ALA A 197 -16.51 -6.16 11.07
N ASN A 198 -16.92 -7.36 11.51
CA ASN A 198 -18.03 -7.51 12.44
C ASN A 198 -17.67 -6.97 13.84
N GLU A 199 -16.44 -7.21 14.31
CA GLU A 199 -15.95 -6.72 15.60
C GLU A 199 -15.86 -5.19 15.63
N VAL A 200 -15.29 -4.58 14.59
CA VAL A 200 -15.28 -3.13 14.41
C VAL A 200 -16.70 -2.56 14.47
N VAL A 201 -17.64 -3.17 13.73
CA VAL A 201 -19.04 -2.71 13.74
C VAL A 201 -19.71 -2.91 15.10
N ALA A 202 -19.38 -3.98 15.83
CA ALA A 202 -19.91 -4.25 17.17
C ALA A 202 -19.34 -3.30 18.23
N SER A 203 -18.17 -2.70 17.99
CA SER A 203 -17.57 -1.71 18.90
C SER A 203 -18.32 -0.38 18.94
N PHE A 204 -19.26 -0.14 18.02
CA PHE A 204 -20.08 1.05 17.98
C PHE A 204 -21.50 0.77 18.47
N ASP A 205 -21.98 1.60 19.39
CA ASP A 205 -23.42 1.72 19.63
C ASP A 205 -24.04 2.53 18.48
N LEU A 206 -24.81 1.82 17.65
CA LEU A 206 -25.51 2.38 16.50
C LEU A 206 -27.03 2.36 16.71
N SER A 207 -27.48 2.12 17.94
CA SER A 207 -28.89 2.19 18.27
C SER A 207 -29.43 3.58 17.93
N LEU A 208 -30.53 3.61 17.18
CA LEU A 208 -31.26 4.83 16.87
C LEU A 208 -32.44 4.93 17.83
N SER A 209 -32.71 6.13 18.32
CA SER A 209 -33.99 6.41 18.99
C SER A 209 -35.15 6.24 18.00
N GLU A 210 -36.37 6.05 18.51
CA GLU A 210 -37.58 5.94 17.68
C GLU A 210 -37.73 7.18 16.76
N ASP A 211 -37.48 8.37 17.29
CA ASP A 211 -37.53 9.62 16.53
C ASP A 211 -36.50 9.64 15.39
N GLU A 212 -35.26 9.21 15.63
CA GLU A 212 -34.22 9.15 14.60
C GLU A 212 -34.52 8.10 13.54
N GLN A 213 -35.12 6.98 13.93
CA GLN A 213 -35.54 5.92 13.03
C GLN A 213 -36.67 6.41 12.10
N ILE A 214 -37.67 7.10 12.66
CA ILE A 214 -38.75 7.74 11.90
C ILE A 214 -38.19 8.81 10.96
N GLU A 215 -37.26 9.64 11.42
CA GLU A 215 -36.66 10.68 10.58
C GLU A 215 -35.84 10.09 9.42
N ALA A 216 -35.10 9.00 9.67
CA ALA A 216 -34.36 8.26 8.64
C ALA A 216 -35.32 7.65 7.60
N LEU A 217 -36.40 7.02 8.07
CA LEU A 217 -37.44 6.45 7.22
C LEU A 217 -38.09 7.54 6.34
N LYS A 218 -38.47 8.67 6.94
CA LYS A 218 -39.02 9.83 6.22
C LYS A 218 -38.08 10.32 5.13
N LYS A 219 -36.80 10.54 5.45
CA LYS A 219 -35.79 11.00 4.48
C LYS A 219 -35.60 10.03 3.31
N GLN A 220 -35.48 8.73 3.60
CA GLN A 220 -35.32 7.71 2.54
C GLN A 220 -36.61 7.49 1.75
N GLY A 221 -37.76 7.55 2.40
CA GLY A 221 -39.08 7.43 1.81
C GLY A 221 -39.35 8.52 0.80
N ILE A 222 -39.14 9.79 1.18
CA ILE A 222 -39.28 10.94 0.28
C ILE A 222 -38.34 10.80 -0.93
N LYS A 223 -37.10 10.36 -0.70
CA LYS A 223 -36.13 10.15 -1.78
C LYS A 223 -36.56 9.02 -2.73
N ALA A 224 -37.08 7.92 -2.19
CA ALA A 224 -37.62 6.82 -2.98
C ALA A 224 -38.83 7.26 -3.79
N TYR A 225 -39.76 7.97 -3.16
CA TYR A 225 -40.96 8.50 -3.79
C TYR A 225 -40.60 9.39 -4.99
N LYS A 226 -39.74 10.40 -4.78
CA LYS A 226 -39.26 11.28 -5.87
C LYS A 226 -38.57 10.52 -6.99
N LYS A 227 -37.79 9.48 -6.65
CA LYS A 227 -37.08 8.64 -7.64
C LYS A 227 -38.03 7.80 -8.50
N PHE A 228 -39.15 7.35 -7.94
CA PHE A 228 -40.07 6.42 -8.60
C PHE A 228 -41.44 7.04 -8.94
N ARG A 229 -41.59 8.37 -8.88
CA ARG A 229 -42.88 9.06 -9.08
C ARG A 229 -43.52 8.86 -10.46
N ASN A 230 -42.73 8.59 -11.50
CA ASN A 230 -43.21 8.45 -12.88
C ASN A 230 -43.74 7.05 -13.22
N PHE A 231 -43.67 6.10 -12.29
CA PHE A 231 -44.21 4.75 -12.49
C PHE A 231 -45.71 4.73 -12.13
N ASP A 232 -46.46 3.75 -12.66
CA ASP A 232 -47.84 3.51 -12.24
C ASP A 232 -47.90 3.18 -10.74
N GLU A 233 -49.08 3.33 -10.13
CA GLU A 233 -49.23 3.20 -8.68
C GLU A 233 -48.73 1.87 -8.12
N ARG A 234 -49.00 0.76 -8.83
CA ARG A 234 -48.61 -0.56 -8.39
C ARG A 234 -47.09 -0.74 -8.50
N GLU A 235 -46.49 -0.37 -9.63
CA GLU A 235 -45.04 -0.42 -9.80
C GLU A 235 -44.29 0.52 -8.86
N LYS A 236 -44.81 1.75 -8.66
CA LYS A 236 -44.28 2.75 -7.72
C LYS A 236 -44.24 2.19 -6.31
N TYR A 237 -45.36 1.62 -5.83
CA TYR A 237 -45.45 0.98 -4.52
C TYR A 237 -44.37 -0.10 -4.33
N PHE A 238 -44.27 -1.07 -5.26
CA PHE A 238 -43.29 -2.15 -5.17
C PHE A 238 -41.83 -1.65 -5.24
N LYS A 239 -41.54 -0.64 -6.06
CA LYS A 239 -40.19 -0.05 -6.16
C LYS A 239 -39.79 0.69 -4.90
N ILE A 240 -40.69 1.48 -4.30
CA ILE A 240 -40.45 2.17 -3.02
C ILE A 240 -40.25 1.15 -1.91
N LYS A 241 -41.15 0.15 -1.80
CA LYS A 241 -41.05 -0.93 -0.81
C LYS A 241 -39.71 -1.66 -0.91
N LYS A 242 -39.31 -2.09 -2.12
CA LYS A 242 -38.01 -2.73 -2.35
C LYS A 242 -36.84 -1.82 -1.99
N TYR A 243 -36.92 -0.53 -2.33
CA TYR A 243 -35.87 0.44 -1.99
C TYR A 243 -35.72 0.59 -0.47
N LEU A 244 -36.80 0.79 0.27
CA LEU A 244 -36.72 0.96 1.72
C LEU A 244 -36.26 -0.33 2.41
N PHE A 245 -36.69 -1.49 1.91
CA PHE A 245 -36.21 -2.78 2.43
C PHE A 245 -34.70 -2.96 2.24
N THR A 246 -34.14 -2.56 1.09
CA THR A 246 -32.67 -2.60 0.90
C THR A 246 -31.93 -1.56 1.73
N HIS A 247 -32.61 -0.49 2.14
CA HIS A 247 -32.14 0.50 3.11
C HIS A 247 -32.42 0.08 4.55
N GLY A 248 -32.81 -1.18 4.80
CA GLY A 248 -32.76 -1.80 6.12
C GLY A 248 -33.95 -1.54 7.04
N PHE A 249 -35.02 -0.91 6.54
CA PHE A 249 -36.27 -0.74 7.28
C PHE A 249 -37.09 -2.04 7.34
N SER A 250 -37.85 -2.23 8.41
CA SER A 250 -38.74 -3.37 8.63
C SER A 250 -39.97 -3.28 7.71
N SER A 251 -40.65 -4.42 7.49
CA SER A 251 -41.89 -4.40 6.71
C SER A 251 -42.94 -3.47 7.30
N GLU A 252 -43.05 -3.43 8.64
CA GLU A 252 -44.02 -2.60 9.36
C GLU A 252 -43.73 -1.11 9.17
N GLU A 253 -42.47 -0.69 9.33
CA GLU A 253 -42.02 0.68 9.07
C GLU A 253 -42.31 1.11 7.62
N ILE A 254 -42.07 0.21 6.68
CA ILE A 254 -42.28 0.49 5.25
C ILE A 254 -43.77 0.66 4.95
N GLU A 255 -44.64 -0.19 5.49
CA GLU A 255 -46.10 -0.02 5.32
C GLU A 255 -46.58 1.28 5.98
N ALA A 256 -46.11 1.62 7.18
CA ALA A 256 -46.47 2.88 7.84
C ALA A 256 -46.11 4.11 6.99
N PHE A 257 -44.94 4.11 6.33
CA PHE A 257 -44.60 5.16 5.37
C PHE A 257 -45.51 5.15 4.13
N LEU A 258 -45.79 3.99 3.55
CA LEU A 258 -46.60 3.86 2.32
C LEU A 258 -48.09 4.17 2.55
N ASN A 259 -48.58 4.03 3.78
CA ASN A 259 -49.92 4.40 4.20
C ASN A 259 -50.06 5.89 4.54
N GLY A 260 -48.97 6.66 4.50
CA GLY A 260 -48.97 8.09 4.84
C GLY A 260 -48.91 8.40 6.34
N GLU A 261 -48.69 7.40 7.21
CA GLU A 261 -48.66 7.58 8.67
C GLU A 261 -47.41 8.37 9.13
N ILE A 262 -46.34 8.32 8.35
CA ILE A 262 -45.06 8.98 8.64
C ILE A 262 -44.94 10.36 7.97
N THR A 263 -45.52 10.51 6.78
CA THR A 263 -45.51 11.75 5.98
C THR A 263 -46.65 11.69 4.99
N ASP A 264 -47.36 12.80 4.82
CA ASP A 264 -48.40 12.91 3.82
C ASP A 264 -47.82 12.72 2.41
N LEU A 265 -48.28 11.68 1.72
CA LEU A 265 -47.82 11.34 0.38
C LEU A 265 -48.51 12.19 -0.70
N ASP A 266 -49.65 12.81 -0.38
CA ASP A 266 -50.38 13.69 -1.28
C ASP A 266 -49.62 15.02 -1.41
N GLU A 267 -49.08 15.55 -0.32
CA GLU A 267 -48.18 16.73 -0.33
C GLU A 267 -46.90 16.48 -1.16
N LEU A 268 -46.43 15.23 -1.26
CA LEU A 268 -45.25 14.88 -2.05
C LEU A 268 -45.55 14.72 -3.54
N SER A 269 -46.82 14.56 -3.92
CA SER A 269 -47.26 14.47 -5.31
C SER A 269 -47.24 15.83 -6.02
N GLU A 270 -47.25 16.93 -5.25
CA GLU A 270 -47.22 18.31 -5.74
C GLU A 270 -45.80 18.83 -6.09
N TYR A 271 -44.75 18.02 -5.84
CA TYR A 271 -43.32 18.34 -6.10
C TYR A 271 -42.65 17.44 -7.17
#